data_AF-A0A132NQA6-F1
#
_entry.id   AF-A0A132NQA6-F1
#
_cell.length_a   1.000
_cell.length_b   1.000
_cell.length_c   1.000
_cell.angle_alpha   90.00
_cell.angle_beta   90.00
_cell.angle_gamma   90.00
#
_symmetry.space_group_name_H-M   'P 1'
#
loop_
_entity.id
_entity.type
_entity.pdbx_description
1 polymer ?
#
loop_
_entity_poly.entity_id
_entity_poly.type
_entity_poly.pdbx_seq_one_letter_code
_entity_poly.pdbx_strand_id
1 'polypeptide(L)'
;MLLTAHVGDADGVTKDSMPEYIILEFQGKFSTLCDINLGSLTLEGSKAWFNTGNQHMEGHVLTLEQPLYVMRKEQGQGRIKSLLRVAKISKRILFDKEPDLISHVPHTQQ
;
A
#
# COMPACT_ATOMS: atom_id res chain seq x y z
N MET A 1 -17.63 18.09 -17.08
CA MET A 1 -18.12 16.80 -17.63
C MET A 1 -18.51 15.92 -16.45
N LEU A 2 -19.79 15.58 -16.31
CA LEU A 2 -20.29 14.75 -15.20
C LEU A 2 -20.09 13.28 -15.60
N LEU A 3 -19.34 12.50 -14.81
CA LEU A 3 -19.16 11.07 -15.05
C LEU A 3 -20.21 10.31 -14.23
N THR A 4 -21.25 9.82 -14.88
CA THR A 4 -22.21 8.90 -14.25
C THR A 4 -21.73 7.47 -14.49
N ALA A 5 -21.16 6.84 -13.47
CA ALA A 5 -20.72 5.44 -13.51
C ALA A 5 -21.47 4.62 -12.46
N HIS A 6 -21.96 3.44 -12.84
CA HIS A 6 -22.53 2.50 -11.89
C HIS A 6 -21.43 1.88 -11.04
N VAL A 7 -21.65 1.85 -9.72
CA VAL A 7 -20.74 1.24 -8.75
C VAL A 7 -21.30 -0.11 -8.35
N GLY A 8 -20.59 -1.18 -8.68
CA GLY A 8 -20.92 -2.56 -8.30
C GLY A 8 -19.84 -3.17 -7.42
N ASP A 9 -20.07 -4.41 -6.99
CA ASP A 9 -19.04 -5.27 -6.41
C ASP A 9 -18.48 -6.18 -7.51
N ALA A 10 -17.18 -6.52 -7.45
CA ALA A 10 -16.60 -7.49 -8.37
C ALA A 10 -17.15 -8.90 -8.10
N ASP A 11 -17.20 -9.75 -9.14
CA ASP A 11 -17.85 -11.05 -9.10
C ASP A 11 -17.49 -11.89 -7.86
N GLY A 12 -18.53 -12.32 -7.12
CA GLY A 12 -18.41 -13.14 -5.90
C GLY A 12 -17.98 -12.39 -4.64
N VAL A 13 -17.65 -11.09 -4.76
CA VAL A 13 -17.32 -10.23 -3.63
C VAL A 13 -18.61 -9.61 -3.08
N THR A 14 -18.91 -9.88 -1.82
CA THR A 14 -19.90 -9.16 -1.02
C THR A 14 -19.15 -8.22 -0.07
N LYS A 15 -19.85 -7.27 0.56
CA LYS A 15 -19.24 -6.40 1.59
C LYS A 15 -18.48 -7.19 2.65
N ASP A 16 -18.95 -8.40 2.97
CA ASP A 16 -18.40 -9.25 4.03
C ASP A 16 -17.28 -10.17 3.54
N SER A 17 -17.21 -10.45 2.24
CA SER A 17 -16.17 -11.31 1.63
C SER A 17 -15.09 -10.52 0.87
N MET A 18 -15.10 -9.20 1.00
CA MET A 18 -14.17 -8.34 0.26
C MET A 18 -12.74 -8.47 0.79
N PRO A 19 -11.75 -8.69 -0.10
CA PRO A 19 -10.35 -8.71 0.30
C PRO A 19 -9.95 -7.44 1.05
N GLU A 20 -9.17 -7.62 2.12
CA GLU A 20 -8.61 -6.53 2.90
C GLU A 20 -7.20 -6.23 2.38
N TYR A 21 -6.98 -5.03 1.87
CA TYR A 21 -5.68 -4.52 1.47
C TYR A 21 -5.16 -3.52 2.51
N ILE A 22 -3.85 -3.29 2.50
CA ILE A 22 -3.18 -2.29 3.31
C ILE A 22 -2.44 -1.30 2.42
N ILE A 23 -2.47 -0.03 2.79
CA ILE A 23 -1.65 1.00 2.13
C ILE A 23 -0.29 1.06 2.81
N LEU A 24 0.79 1.04 2.03
CA LEU A 24 2.11 1.49 2.46
C LEU A 24 2.29 2.92 1.94
N GLU A 25 2.37 3.89 2.84
CA GLU A 25 2.48 5.31 2.55
C GLU A 25 3.87 5.79 2.96
N PHE A 26 4.61 6.35 1.99
CA PHE A 26 5.98 6.81 2.18
C PHE A 26 6.03 8.32 1.95
N GLN A 27 6.57 9.06 2.91
CA GLN A 27 6.85 10.49 2.75
C GLN A 27 8.12 10.67 1.91
N GLY A 28 7.98 10.58 0.61
CA GLY A 28 9.11 10.71 -0.31
C GLY A 28 8.77 10.16 -1.70
N LYS A 29 9.81 9.81 -2.44
CA LYS A 29 9.69 9.16 -3.75
C LYS A 29 10.69 8.03 -3.84
N PHE A 30 10.24 6.90 -4.35
CA PHE A 30 11.15 5.84 -4.77
C PHE A 30 11.90 6.29 -6.03
N SER A 31 13.22 6.08 -6.04
CA SER A 31 14.04 6.29 -7.24
C SER A 31 13.68 5.28 -8.34
N THR A 32 13.34 4.06 -7.95
CA THR A 32 12.87 2.97 -8.83
C THR A 32 11.78 2.14 -8.15
N LEU A 33 10.73 1.81 -8.90
CA LEU A 33 9.66 0.87 -8.49
C LEU A 33 9.59 -0.35 -9.42
N CYS A 34 10.61 -0.54 -10.26
CA CYS A 34 10.60 -1.54 -11.32
C CYS A 34 10.94 -2.94 -10.82
N ASP A 35 11.44 -3.06 -9.60
CA ASP A 35 11.86 -4.33 -9.02
C ASP A 35 10.66 -5.11 -8.50
N ILE A 36 10.65 -6.41 -8.80
CA ILE A 36 9.62 -7.35 -8.33
C ILE A 36 9.63 -7.44 -6.78
N ASN A 37 10.77 -7.15 -6.15
CA ASN A 37 10.94 -7.11 -4.71
C ASN A 37 11.29 -5.70 -4.26
N LEU A 38 10.33 -4.99 -3.68
CA LEU A 38 10.53 -3.64 -3.14
C LEU A 38 11.24 -3.63 -1.78
N GLY A 39 11.28 -4.76 -1.06
CA GLY A 39 11.81 -4.81 0.30
C GLY A 39 11.06 -5.79 1.21
N SER A 40 11.41 -5.75 2.49
CA SER A 40 10.75 -6.52 3.53
C SER A 40 9.99 -5.62 4.50
N LEU A 41 8.81 -6.06 4.93
CA LEU A 41 7.98 -5.39 5.92
C LEU A 41 7.88 -6.27 7.17
N THR A 42 8.15 -5.69 8.33
CA THR A 42 7.93 -6.32 9.65
C THR A 42 6.94 -5.49 10.45
N LEU A 43 6.03 -6.14 11.15
CA LEU A 43 5.00 -5.50 11.98
C LEU A 43 5.07 -6.01 13.41
N GLU A 44 5.03 -5.09 14.37
CA GLU A 44 4.90 -5.40 15.79
C GLU A 44 3.88 -4.46 16.43
N GLY A 45 2.65 -4.95 16.57
CA GLY A 45 1.53 -4.15 17.07
C GLY A 45 1.25 -2.94 16.18
N SER A 46 1.46 -1.74 16.70
CA SER A 46 1.31 -0.47 15.97
C SER A 46 2.58 -0.01 15.26
N LYS A 47 3.71 -0.71 15.42
CA LYS A 47 4.98 -0.38 14.78
C LYS A 47 5.17 -1.16 13.49
N ALA A 48 5.83 -0.54 12.53
CA ALA A 48 6.22 -1.16 11.28
C ALA A 48 7.67 -0.81 10.95
N TRP A 49 8.38 -1.74 10.33
CA TRP A 49 9.71 -1.51 9.79
C TRP A 49 9.76 -1.99 8.36
N PHE A 50 10.23 -1.12 7.46
CA PHE A 50 10.38 -1.43 6.05
C PHE A 50 11.85 -1.32 5.66
N ASN A 51 12.41 -2.41 5.14
CA ASN A 51 13.79 -2.47 4.67
C ASN A 51 13.81 -2.55 3.15
N THR A 52 14.52 -1.65 2.48
CA THR A 52 14.69 -1.67 1.03
C THR A 52 16.12 -1.27 0.67
N GLY A 53 16.83 -2.12 -0.08
CA GLY A 53 18.26 -1.93 -0.34
C GLY A 53 19.06 -1.78 0.97
N ASN A 54 19.75 -0.65 1.12
CA ASN A 54 20.51 -0.27 2.31
C ASN A 54 19.76 0.70 3.24
N GLN A 55 18.45 0.87 3.04
CA GLN A 55 17.62 1.79 3.81
C GLN A 55 16.71 1.02 4.77
N HIS A 56 16.59 1.57 5.96
CA HIS A 56 15.67 1.15 7.00
C HIS A 56 14.71 2.28 7.32
N MET A 57 13.41 1.99 7.32
CA MET A 57 12.37 2.96 7.62
C MET A 57 11.51 2.47 8.77
N GLU A 58 11.44 3.26 9.83
CA GLU A 58 10.45 3.07 10.89
C GLU A 58 9.14 3.77 10.50
N GLY A 59 8.04 3.04 10.65
CA GLY A 59 6.70 3.52 10.40
C GLY A 59 5.72 3.04 11.46
N HIS A 60 4.46 3.41 11.28
CA HIS A 60 3.41 3.07 12.23
C HIS A 60 2.10 2.71 11.53
N VAL A 61 1.40 1.72 12.09
CA VAL A 61 0.13 1.22 11.59
C VAL A 61 -1.00 2.10 12.12
N LEU A 62 -1.74 2.71 11.22
CA LEU A 62 -2.89 3.56 11.49
C LEU A 62 -4.16 2.84 11.06
N THR A 63 -5.19 2.88 11.93
CA THR A 63 -6.55 2.47 11.54
C THR A 63 -7.27 3.69 10.99
N LEU A 64 -7.91 3.52 9.82
CA LEU A 64 -8.69 4.58 9.19
C LEU A 64 -10.05 4.69 9.88
N GLU A 65 -10.44 5.91 10.27
CA GLU A 65 -11.76 6.19 10.83
C GLU A 65 -12.88 5.80 9.86
N GLN A 66 -12.65 6.02 8.56
CA GLN A 66 -13.51 5.61 7.48
C GLN A 66 -12.72 4.71 6.52
N PRO A 67 -13.14 3.45 6.32
CA PRO A 67 -12.48 2.57 5.37
C PRO A 67 -12.51 3.14 3.94
N LEU A 68 -11.43 2.93 3.21
CA LEU A 68 -11.38 3.21 1.79
C LEU A 68 -11.75 1.96 0.99
N TYR A 69 -12.26 2.16 -0.22
CA TYR A 69 -12.56 1.07 -1.15
C TYR A 69 -11.71 1.23 -2.41
N VAL A 70 -11.03 0.15 -2.79
CA VAL A 70 -10.31 0.10 -4.05
C VAL A 70 -11.33 -0.12 -5.15
N MET A 71 -11.35 0.82 -6.11
CA MET A 71 -12.25 0.80 -7.25
C MET A 71 -11.47 0.44 -8.51
N ARG A 72 -11.85 -0.66 -9.16
CA ARG A 72 -11.37 -1.01 -10.50
C ARG A 72 -12.28 -0.37 -11.54
N LYS A 73 -11.67 0.38 -12.47
CA LYS A 73 -12.39 0.91 -13.63
C LYS A 73 -12.58 -0.20 -14.66
N GLU A 74 -13.82 -0.43 -15.06
CA GLU A 74 -14.10 -1.20 -16.27
C GLU A 74 -14.27 -0.25 -17.45
N GLN A 75 -13.49 -0.48 -18.50
CA GLN A 75 -13.52 0.33 -19.70
C GLN A 75 -14.14 -0.44 -20.87
N GLY A 76 -14.95 0.26 -21.65
CA GLY A 76 -15.45 -0.20 -22.94
C GLY A 76 -15.35 0.94 -23.95
N GLN A 77 -14.78 0.68 -25.13
CA GLN A 77 -14.63 1.66 -26.21
C GLN A 77 -14.01 3.01 -25.74
N GLY A 78 -12.98 2.95 -24.88
CA GLY A 78 -12.29 4.14 -24.38
C GLY A 78 -13.05 4.98 -23.35
N ARG A 79 -14.21 4.51 -22.86
CA ARG A 79 -14.99 5.16 -21.80
C ARG A 79 -15.10 4.26 -20.58
N ILE A 80 -15.17 4.87 -19.40
CA ILE A 80 -15.48 4.14 -18.16
C ILE A 80 -16.95 3.73 -18.23
N LYS A 81 -17.22 2.43 -18.16
CA LYS A 81 -18.57 1.85 -18.16
C LYS A 81 -19.08 1.65 -16.73
N SER A 82 -18.22 1.18 -15.85
CA SER A 82 -18.53 0.82 -14.46
C SER A 82 -17.31 0.98 -13.56
N LEU A 83 -17.57 1.14 -12.27
CA LEU A 83 -16.58 1.01 -11.21
C LEU A 83 -16.94 -0.22 -10.39
N LEU A 84 -15.97 -1.09 -10.14
CA LEU A 84 -16.14 -2.26 -9.29
C LEU A 84 -15.34 -2.08 -8.02
N ARG A 85 -16.00 -2.23 -6.87
CA ARG A 85 -15.30 -2.42 -5.59
C ARG A 85 -14.61 -3.76 -5.61
N VAL A 86 -13.29 -3.76 -5.39
CA VAL A 86 -12.46 -4.98 -5.42
C VAL A 86 -11.75 -5.27 -4.11
N ALA A 87 -11.56 -4.27 -3.25
CA ALA A 87 -10.95 -4.43 -1.94
C ALA A 87 -11.41 -3.32 -0.98
N LYS A 88 -11.31 -3.63 0.31
CA LYS A 88 -11.46 -2.67 1.40
C LYS A 88 -10.09 -2.40 2.00
N ILE A 89 -9.89 -1.17 2.47
CA ILE A 89 -8.70 -0.75 3.20
C ILE A 89 -9.18 -0.10 4.49
N SER A 90 -8.90 -0.73 5.62
CA SER A 90 -9.17 -0.22 6.96
C SER A 90 -7.91 0.25 7.69
N LYS A 91 -6.73 -0.11 7.18
CA LYS A 91 -5.44 0.26 7.76
C LYS A 91 -4.49 0.83 6.71
N ARG A 92 -3.64 1.75 7.16
CA ARG A 92 -2.46 2.21 6.40
C ARG A 92 -1.23 2.14 7.30
N ILE A 93 -0.06 1.99 6.68
CA ILE A 93 1.22 2.10 7.35
C ILE A 93 1.89 3.35 6.84
N LEU A 94 2.20 4.27 7.74
CA LEU A 94 2.84 5.53 7.41
C LEU A 94 4.33 5.47 7.78
N PHE A 95 5.18 5.71 6.79
CA PHE A 95 6.62 5.94 6.94
C PHE A 95 6.90 7.41 6.65
N ASP A 96 6.89 8.23 7.71
CA ASP A 96 7.01 9.70 7.68
C ASP A 96 8.36 10.23 8.19
N LYS A 97 9.26 9.31 8.59
CA LYS A 97 10.61 9.63 9.05
C LYS A 97 11.63 9.49 7.93
N GLU A 98 12.74 10.19 8.06
CA GLU A 98 13.91 10.02 7.20
C GLU A 98 14.45 8.58 7.34
N PRO A 99 14.79 7.88 6.23
CA PRO A 99 15.34 6.53 6.31
C PRO A 99 16.73 6.51 6.94
N ASP A 100 16.97 5.53 7.80
CA ASP A 100 18.30 5.21 8.31
C ASP A 100 19.09 4.42 7.26
N LEU A 101 20.39 4.70 7.15
CA LEU A 101 21.30 3.90 6.33
C LEU A 101 21.84 2.73 7.16
N ILE A 102 21.67 1.51 6.65
CA ILE A 102 22.25 0.31 7.24
C ILE A 102 23.76 0.35 6.97
N SER A 103 24.56 0.79 7.95
CA SER A 103 26.02 0.80 7.84
C SER A 103 26.57 -0.62 7.96
N HIS A 104 27.20 -1.15 6.91
CA HIS A 104 28.06 -2.31 7.03
C HIS A 104 29.34 -1.86 7.75
N VAL A 105 29.44 -2.06 9.07
CA VAL A 105 30.74 -2.01 9.74
C VAL A 105 31.51 -3.24 9.25
N PRO A 106 32.64 -3.12 8.55
CA PRO A 106 33.44 -4.28 8.19
C PRO A 106 33.94 -4.90 9.50
N HIS A 107 33.66 -6.19 9.70
CA HIS A 107 34.28 -6.96 10.77
C HIS A 107 35.78 -6.98 10.53
N THR A 108 36.53 -6.05 11.14
CA THR A 108 37.96 -6.26 11.39
C THR A 108 38.06 -7.46 12.33
N GLN A 109 38.40 -8.61 11.76
CA GLN A 109 38.89 -9.76 12.51
C GLN A 109 40.13 -9.30 13.30
N GLN A 110 40.04 -9.39 14.63
CA GLN A 110 41.21 -9.46 15.51
C GLN A 110 41.65 -10.92 15.62
#